data_AF-A0A965USC3-F1
#
_entry.id   AF-A0A965USC3-F1
#
_cell.length_a   1.000
_cell.length_b   1.000
_cell.length_c   1.000
_cell.angle_alpha   90.00
_cell.angle_beta   90.00
_cell.angle_gamma   90.00
#
_symmetry.space_group_name_H-M   'P 1'
#
loop_
_entity.id
_entity.type
_entity.pdbx_description
1 polymer ?
#
loop_
_entity_poly.entity_id
_entity_poly.type
_entity_poly.pdbx_seq_one_letter_code
_entity_poly.pdbx_strand_id
1 'polypeptide(L)'
;MHSPVKRTRTARGFQVVTLRDVDNVYYTLQQSSAIDDTDFGQSKPGSSFLWFDTDDKRIHLDRERVKGLVHILQKWLEDGTFDS
;
A
#
# COMPACT_ATOMS: atom_id res chain seq x y z
N MET A 1 12.06 4.89 18.20
CA MET A 1 12.93 4.61 17.05
C MET A 1 12.04 4.61 15.82
N HIS A 2 12.14 5.59 14.90
CA HIS A 2 11.30 5.59 13.70
C HIS A 2 11.77 4.49 12.76
N SER A 3 10.92 3.50 12.45
CA SER A 3 11.24 2.49 11.44
C SER A 3 11.36 3.19 10.08
N PRO A 4 12.53 3.14 9.41
CA PRO A 4 12.70 3.80 8.12
C PRO A 4 11.83 3.10 7.06
N VAL A 5 10.99 3.89 6.40
CA VAL A 5 10.21 3.44 5.23
C VAL A 5 11.17 3.28 4.05
N LYS A 6 11.47 2.03 3.66
CA LYS A 6 12.36 1.75 2.51
C LYS A 6 11.56 1.63 1.22
N ARG A 7 12.06 2.20 0.13
CA ARG A 7 11.47 2.07 -1.22
C ARG A 7 12.37 1.24 -2.13
N THR A 8 11.81 0.26 -2.82
CA THR A 8 12.51 -0.59 -3.81
C THR A 8 11.61 -0.84 -5.03
N ARG A 9 12.08 -1.65 -5.98
CA ARG A 9 11.30 -2.12 -7.12
C ARG A 9 11.48 -3.62 -7.32
N THR A 10 10.43 -4.28 -7.82
CA THR A 10 10.51 -5.65 -8.32
C THR A 10 11.30 -5.71 -9.63
N ALA A 11 11.68 -6.92 -10.07
CA ALA A 11 12.31 -7.14 -11.37
C ALA A 11 11.46 -6.63 -12.55
N ARG A 12 10.13 -6.57 -12.40
CA ARG A 12 9.19 -6.06 -13.39
C ARG A 12 8.95 -4.55 -13.28
N GLY A 13 9.67 -3.85 -12.40
CA GLY A 13 9.60 -2.40 -12.24
C GLY A 13 8.53 -1.87 -11.28
N PHE A 14 7.67 -2.73 -10.72
CA PHE A 14 6.65 -2.33 -9.73
C PHE A 14 7.30 -1.82 -8.43
N GLN A 15 6.80 -0.72 -7.90
CA GLN A 15 7.28 -0.13 -6.65
C GLN A 15 6.86 -0.96 -5.44
N VAL A 16 7.77 -1.02 -4.46
CA VAL A 16 7.57 -1.69 -3.17
C VAL A 16 8.00 -0.74 -2.07
N VAL A 17 7.18 -0.63 -1.04
CA VAL A 17 7.49 0.04 0.22
C VAL A 17 7.59 -1.03 1.30
N THR A 18 8.70 -1.07 2.01
CA THR A 18 8.91 -1.99 3.12
C THR A 18 8.79 -1.26 4.45
N LEU A 19 7.96 -1.80 5.33
CA LEU A 19 7.84 -1.40 6.72
C LEU A 19 8.40 -2.50 7.61
N ARG A 20 8.98 -2.13 8.75
CA ARG A 20 9.45 -3.08 9.77
C ARG A 20 8.75 -2.75 11.08
N ASP A 21 8.11 -3.73 11.69
CA ASP A 21 7.48 -3.57 13.00
C ASP A 21 8.51 -3.71 14.15
N VAL A 22 8.00 -3.63 15.38
CA VAL A 22 8.82 -3.70 16.60
C VAL A 22 9.41 -5.10 16.84
N ASP A 23 8.80 -6.13 16.26
CA ASP A 23 9.21 -7.53 16.37
C ASP A 23 10.16 -7.95 15.24
N ASN A 24 10.61 -6.98 14.42
CA ASN A 24 11.42 -7.18 13.21
C ASN A 24 10.74 -7.98 12.10
N VAL A 25 9.41 -8.04 12.11
CA VAL A 25 8.63 -8.57 10.99
C VAL A 25 8.53 -7.49 9.91
N TYR A 26 8.71 -7.91 8.65
CA TYR A 26 8.64 -7.02 7.51
C TYR A 26 7.29 -7.13 6.81
N TYR A 27 6.71 -5.97 6.51
CA TYR A 27 5.50 -5.83 5.73
C TYR A 27 5.83 -5.09 4.45
N THR A 28 5.11 -5.41 3.38
CA THR A 28 5.26 -4.72 2.11
C THR A 28 3.95 -4.10 1.67
N LEU A 29 4.04 -2.86 1.18
CA LEU A 29 3.03 -2.25 0.34
C LEU A 29 3.60 -2.21 -1.08
N GLN A 30 3.04 -3.01 -1.98
CA GLN A 30 3.56 -3.21 -3.34
C GLN A 30 2.52 -2.88 -4.40
N GLN A 31 2.95 -2.26 -5.50
CA GLN A 31 2.11 -2.15 -6.69
C GLN A 31 1.81 -3.54 -7.27
N SER A 32 0.52 -3.84 -7.45
CA SER A 32 0.07 -5.09 -8.05
C SER A 32 0.10 -5.01 -9.57
N SER A 33 0.42 -6.11 -10.24
CA SER A 33 0.34 -6.15 -11.71
C SER A 33 -1.08 -6.28 -12.26
N ALA A 34 -2.09 -6.51 -11.40
CA ALA A 34 -3.49 -6.46 -11.80
C ALA A 34 -3.86 -5.05 -12.30
N ILE A 35 -4.72 -5.00 -13.31
CA ILE A 35 -5.16 -3.78 -13.99
C ILE A 35 -6.69 -3.77 -13.93
N ASP A 36 -7.27 -2.63 -13.59
CA ASP A 36 -8.71 -2.40 -13.67
C ASP A 36 -9.12 -1.98 -15.09
N ASP A 37 -10.43 -1.98 -15.36
CA ASP A 37 -10.96 -1.69 -16.69
C ASP A 37 -10.95 -0.18 -17.03
N THR A 38 -10.29 0.66 -16.23
CA THR A 38 -10.20 2.11 -16.50
C THR A 38 -9.07 2.43 -17.46
N ASP A 39 -9.23 3.47 -18.28
CA ASP A 39 -8.16 3.97 -19.16
C ASP A 39 -6.87 4.31 -18.39
N PHE A 40 -7.03 4.78 -17.15
CA PHE A 40 -5.91 5.08 -16.27
C PHE A 40 -5.15 3.82 -15.85
N GLY A 41 -5.86 2.77 -15.44
CA GLY A 41 -5.27 1.47 -15.09
C GLY A 41 -4.54 0.85 -16.28
N GLN A 42 -5.17 0.86 -17.45
CA GLN A 42 -4.60 0.31 -18.69
C GLN A 42 -3.36 1.07 -19.17
N SER A 43 -3.37 2.42 -19.08
CA SER A 43 -2.22 3.25 -19.48
C SER A 43 -1.08 3.26 -18.47
N LYS A 44 -1.33 2.87 -17.22
CA LYS A 44 -0.33 2.91 -16.14
C LYS A 44 -0.34 1.61 -15.32
N PRO A 45 0.36 0.56 -15.78
CA PRO A 45 0.50 -0.69 -15.05
C PRO A 45 0.99 -0.47 -13.62
N GLY A 46 0.38 -1.14 -12.65
CA GLY A 46 0.70 -0.98 -11.22
C GLY A 46 -0.09 0.10 -10.50
N SER A 47 -1.03 0.77 -11.18
CA SER A 47 -1.78 1.89 -10.61
C SER A 47 -3.20 1.58 -10.14
N SER A 48 -3.73 0.42 -10.55
CA SER A 48 -5.09 -0.02 -10.22
C SER A 48 -5.20 -0.59 -8.81
N PHE A 49 -4.17 -1.32 -8.36
CA PHE A 49 -4.23 -2.00 -7.07
C PHE A 49 -2.89 -2.01 -6.33
N LEU A 50 -2.98 -2.09 -5.00
CA LEU A 50 -1.87 -2.35 -4.10
C LEU A 50 -2.05 -3.71 -3.41
N TRP A 51 -0.94 -4.40 -3.16
CA TRP A 51 -0.87 -5.47 -2.18
C TRP A 51 -0.31 -4.92 -0.88
N PHE A 52 -0.97 -5.23 0.23
CA PHE A 52 -0.47 -4.94 1.56
C PHE A 52 -0.42 -6.21 2.38
N ASP A 53 0.78 -6.69 2.74
CA ASP A 53 0.92 -7.84 3.63
C ASP A 53 2.37 -8.25 3.99
N THR A 54 2.45 -9.33 4.78
CA THR A 54 3.52 -10.32 4.97
C THR A 54 3.45 -11.43 3.91
N ASP A 55 4.51 -12.21 3.70
CA ASP A 55 4.65 -13.09 2.53
C ASP A 55 3.49 -14.10 2.27
N ASP A 56 2.68 -14.44 3.28
CA ASP A 56 1.79 -15.61 3.28
C ASP A 56 0.29 -15.28 3.17
N LYS A 57 -0.10 -14.04 3.44
CA LYS A 57 -1.47 -13.55 3.24
C LYS A 57 -1.34 -12.33 2.33
N ARG A 58 -2.36 -11.94 1.54
CA ARG A 58 -2.32 -10.68 0.80
C ARG A 58 -3.67 -10.02 0.79
N ILE A 59 -3.73 -8.75 1.23
CA ILE A 59 -4.89 -7.90 0.99
C ILE A 59 -4.68 -7.14 -0.34
N HIS A 60 -5.69 -7.20 -1.20
CA HIS A 60 -5.74 -6.45 -2.45
C HIS A 60 -6.58 -5.18 -2.26
N LEU A 61 -5.93 -4.03 -2.38
CA LEU A 61 -6.52 -2.72 -2.19
C LEU A 61 -6.67 -2.04 -3.54
N ASP A 62 -7.91 -1.86 -3.98
CA ASP A 62 -8.23 -0.98 -5.10
C ASP A 62 -8.09 0.50 -4.70
N ARG A 63 -8.25 1.39 -5.69
CA ARG A 63 -8.12 2.84 -5.49
C ARG A 63 -9.13 3.42 -4.51
N GLU A 64 -10.36 2.91 -4.47
CA GLU A 64 -11.41 3.44 -3.58
C GLU A 64 -11.14 3.05 -2.13
N ARG A 65 -10.72 1.81 -1.88
CA ARG A 65 -10.25 1.37 -0.56
C ARG A 65 -9.05 2.17 -0.09
N VAL A 66 -8.08 2.45 -0.98
CA VAL A 66 -6.92 3.29 -0.65
C VAL A 66 -7.36 4.70 -0.26
N LYS A 67 -8.30 5.32 -0.99
CA LYS A 67 -8.82 6.65 -0.63
C LYS A 67 -9.48 6.65 0.76
N GLY A 68 -10.32 5.66 1.05
CA GLY A 68 -10.94 5.51 2.36
C GLY A 68 -9.92 5.34 3.48
N LEU A 69 -8.90 4.51 3.27
CA LEU A 69 -7.80 4.33 4.23
C LEU A 69 -7.01 5.63 4.44
N VAL A 70 -6.69 6.37 3.37
CA VAL A 70 -5.99 7.66 3.50
C VAL A 70 -6.81 8.64 4.33
N HIS A 71 -8.12 8.71 4.12
CA HIS A 71 -9.00 9.57 4.90
C HIS A 71 -8.98 9.23 6.40
N ILE A 72 -9.12 7.94 6.73
CA ILE A 72 -9.05 7.45 8.12
C ILE A 72 -7.68 7.73 8.74
N LEU A 73 -6.59 7.50 8.00
CA LEU A 73 -5.23 7.75 8.48
C LEU A 73 -4.95 9.24 8.68
N GLN A 74 -5.51 10.11 7.83
CA GLN A 74 -5.42 11.57 8.01
C GLN A 74 -6.10 11.99 9.31
N LYS A 75 -7.30 11.50 9.59
CA LYS A 75 -8.00 11.75 10.86
C LYS A 75 -7.18 11.30 12.07
N TRP A 76 -6.61 10.09 11.99
CA TRP A 76 -5.75 9.58 13.05
C TRP A 76 -4.49 10.43 13.28
N LEU A 77 -3.92 11.00 12.22
CA LEU A 77 -2.79 11.93 12.36
C LEU A 77 -3.21 13.26 13.00
N GLU A 78 -4.46 13.68 12.87
CA GLU A 78 -4.98 14.93 13.42
C GLU A 78 -5.25 14.84 14.93
N ASP A 79 -5.90 13.76 15.40
CA ASP A 79 -6.32 13.64 16.81
C ASP A 79 -6.08 12.28 17.47
N GLY A 80 -5.48 11.32 16.76
CA GLY A 80 -5.16 9.99 17.29
C GLY A 80 -6.31 8.99 17.27
N THR A 81 -7.45 9.31 16.64
CA THR A 81 -8.63 8.43 16.58
C THR A 81 -9.00 8.03 15.14
N PHE A 82 -9.80 6.98 14.99
CA PHE A 82 -10.40 6.59 13.70
C PHE A 82 -11.88 6.97 13.62
N ASP A 83 -12.40 7.64 14.64
CA ASP A 83 -13.80 8.04 14.72
C ASP A 83 -14.06 9.24 13.81
N SER A 84 -15.23 9.25 13.19
CA SER A 84 -15.70 10.32 12.30
C SER A 84 -16.26 11.50 13.07
#